data_AF-A0A8X6VRJ5-F1
#
_entry.id   AF-A0A8X6VRJ5-F1
#
_cell.length_a   1.000
_cell.length_b   1.000
_cell.length_c   1.000
_cell.angle_alpha   90.00
_cell.angle_beta   90.00
_cell.angle_gamma   90.00
#
_symmetry.space_group_name_H-M   'P 1'
#
loop_
_entity.id
_entity.type
_entity.pdbx_description
1 polymer ?
#
loop_
_entity_poly.entity_id
_entity_poly.type
_entity_poly.pdbx_seq_one_letter_code
_entity_poly.pdbx_strand_id
1 'polypeptide(L)'
;MEAVDRNSDASHFLWITCNKVFNHTLISDINYTHTTAVFTLRRLMFPVSEFEVYFRSLKIETNKRNPWFTEYWEQSFSCKFPETMLTPANIFATKVCDGNEMSTAKEFEIEEEVQYASDSVWAYAYAIKAMHEDLCAGVPGVCSVMKPFNGTTLLNYLKKSSFNGFSGENFKFNTNGYGPAQFEILQAKQDTPGKYKWLYVDNFKKKALKSISTDFCYRKNNHLHNVCNVPCKEGQMKKYDGIKCCWQCMDCKKLQIVENETTCNAAIPYNDDVYSNWFHTDYNTSYDIGMVPRYSGFKGIESKSAPCDFWK
;
A
#
# COMPACT_ATOMS: atom_id res chain seq x y z
N MET A 1 3.43 -13.67 11.92
CA MET A 1 2.37 -13.40 12.91
C MET A 1 2.31 -14.51 13.94
N GLU A 2 2.25 -15.80 13.55
CA GLU A 2 2.32 -16.94 14.50
C GLU A 2 3.40 -16.86 15.59
N ALA A 3 4.60 -16.37 15.27
CA ALA A 3 5.67 -16.21 16.26
C ALA A 3 5.35 -15.18 17.35
N VAL A 4 4.64 -14.10 17.00
CA VAL A 4 4.24 -13.04 17.93
C VAL A 4 3.05 -13.52 18.78
N ASP A 5 2.15 -14.28 18.18
CA ASP A 5 1.03 -14.93 18.83
C ASP A 5 1.45 -15.92 19.92
N ARG A 6 2.45 -16.76 19.62
CA ARG A 6 3.02 -17.68 20.63
C ARG A 6 3.58 -16.96 21.86
N ASN A 7 3.93 -15.68 21.73
CA ASN A 7 4.48 -14.86 22.82
C ASN A 7 3.45 -13.92 23.46
N SER A 8 2.18 -13.94 23.05
CA SER A 8 1.12 -13.01 23.54
C SER A 8 1.44 -11.52 23.36
N ASP A 9 2.36 -11.19 22.45
CA ASP A 9 2.85 -9.81 22.22
C ASP A 9 2.21 -9.13 21.00
N ALA A 10 1.15 -9.72 20.42
CA ALA A 10 0.58 -9.27 19.15
C ALA A 10 0.04 -7.84 19.18
N SER A 11 -0.32 -7.33 20.36
CA SER A 11 -0.81 -5.95 20.53
C SER A 11 0.28 -4.87 20.52
N HIS A 12 1.57 -5.23 20.44
CA HIS A 12 2.69 -4.28 20.47
C HIS A 12 3.14 -3.78 19.09
N PHE A 13 2.67 -4.42 18.02
CA PHE A 13 3.15 -4.14 16.67
C PHE A 13 2.05 -3.55 15.80
N LEU A 14 2.45 -2.59 14.95
CA LEU A 14 1.70 -2.17 13.78
C LEU A 14 2.35 -2.84 12.56
N TRP A 15 1.55 -3.52 11.75
CA TRP A 15 2.02 -4.20 10.55
C TRP A 15 1.68 -3.36 9.33
N ILE A 16 2.69 -3.02 8.53
CA ILE A 16 2.51 -2.42 7.22
C ILE A 16 3.08 -3.41 6.21
N THR A 17 2.25 -3.86 5.28
CA THR A 17 2.60 -4.90 4.32
C THR A 17 2.39 -4.41 2.90
N CYS A 18 3.11 -5.00 1.97
CA CYS A 18 2.95 -4.77 0.55
C CYS A 18 3.13 -6.12 -0.14
N ASN A 19 2.06 -6.89 -0.33
CA ASN A 19 2.08 -8.08 -1.20
C ASN A 19 0.73 -8.80 -1.28
N LYS A 20 0.61 -9.60 -2.35
CA LYS A 20 -0.51 -10.50 -2.67
C LYS A 20 -0.84 -11.51 -1.55
N VAL A 21 0.13 -11.83 -0.69
CA VAL A 21 -0.03 -12.73 0.46
C VAL A 21 -1.20 -12.30 1.36
N PHE A 22 -1.56 -11.03 1.41
CA PHE A 22 -2.66 -10.56 2.25
C PHE A 22 -4.00 -10.41 1.51
N ASN A 23 -4.10 -10.75 0.22
CA ASN A 23 -5.33 -10.58 -0.55
C ASN A 23 -6.28 -11.77 -0.32
N HIS A 24 -7.47 -11.46 0.25
CA HIS A 24 -8.62 -12.33 0.52
C HIS A 24 -8.40 -13.59 1.39
N THR A 25 -7.54 -14.53 1.01
CA THR A 25 -7.41 -15.86 1.68
C THR A 25 -6.86 -15.79 3.09
N LEU A 26 -5.93 -14.86 3.35
CA LEU A 26 -5.29 -14.81 4.65
C LEU A 26 -6.09 -14.06 5.71
N ILE A 27 -7.07 -13.22 5.39
CA ILE A 27 -7.86 -12.57 6.45
C ILE A 27 -8.70 -13.58 7.23
N SER A 28 -9.24 -14.60 6.57
CA SER A 28 -9.98 -15.69 7.20
C SER A 28 -9.07 -16.64 7.99
N ASP A 29 -7.84 -16.83 7.53
CA ASP A 29 -6.84 -17.68 8.20
C ASP A 29 -6.08 -16.94 9.31
N ILE A 30 -6.17 -15.60 9.32
CA ILE A 30 -5.68 -14.72 10.38
C ILE A 30 -6.64 -14.83 11.58
N ASN A 31 -6.52 -15.93 12.31
CA ASN A 31 -7.19 -16.15 13.58
C ASN A 31 -6.46 -15.38 14.69
N TYR A 32 -6.43 -14.05 14.62
CA TYR A 32 -5.64 -13.24 15.56
C TYR A 32 -6.53 -12.21 16.24
N THR A 33 -6.67 -12.34 17.55
CA THR A 33 -7.40 -11.44 18.47
C THR A 33 -6.82 -10.03 18.58
N HIS A 34 -5.85 -9.66 17.73
CA HIS A 34 -5.03 -8.44 17.86
C HIS A 34 -4.73 -7.72 16.53
N THR A 35 -5.47 -7.99 15.45
CA THR A 35 -5.20 -7.51 14.07
C THR A 35 -5.74 -6.13 13.71
N THR A 36 -6.22 -5.35 14.67
CA THR A 36 -6.72 -3.98 14.41
C THR A 36 -5.63 -3.02 13.90
N ALA A 37 -4.40 -3.51 13.73
CA ALA A 37 -3.20 -2.77 13.37
C ALA A 37 -2.47 -3.34 12.12
N VAL A 38 -3.18 -3.92 11.15
CA VAL A 38 -2.57 -4.35 9.88
C VAL A 38 -3.03 -3.46 8.75
N PHE A 39 -2.07 -2.81 8.08
CA PHE A 39 -2.26 -2.07 6.83
C PHE A 39 -1.58 -2.81 5.70
N THR A 40 -2.21 -2.83 4.52
CA THR A 40 -1.61 -3.36 3.30
C THR A 40 -1.76 -2.40 2.14
N LEU A 41 -0.76 -2.40 1.27
CA LEU A 41 -0.81 -1.79 -0.05
C LEU A 41 -1.17 -2.86 -1.08
N ARG A 42 -2.33 -2.69 -1.70
CA ARG A 42 -2.80 -3.53 -2.82
C ARG A 42 -2.70 -2.73 -4.11
N ARG A 43 -2.30 -3.36 -5.22
CA ARG A 43 -2.43 -2.72 -6.53
C ARG A 43 -3.91 -2.44 -6.79
N LEU A 44 -4.23 -1.22 -7.22
CA LEU A 44 -5.58 -0.89 -7.59
C LEU A 44 -5.92 -1.61 -8.91
N MET A 45 -7.07 -2.26 -8.95
CA MET A 45 -7.52 -3.05 -10.10
C MET A 45 -8.98 -2.77 -10.37
N PHE A 46 -9.36 -2.88 -11.63
CA PHE A 46 -10.71 -2.67 -12.09
C PHE A 46 -11.20 -3.95 -12.76
N PRO A 47 -12.44 -4.38 -12.49
CA PRO A 47 -12.98 -5.60 -13.05
C PRO A 47 -13.05 -5.51 -14.57
N VAL A 48 -12.83 -6.66 -15.23
CA VAL A 48 -13.01 -6.82 -16.67
C VAL A 48 -14.23 -7.72 -16.89
N SER A 49 -15.41 -7.10 -16.96
CA SER A 49 -16.69 -7.82 -16.97
C SER A 49 -16.82 -8.81 -18.12
N GLU A 50 -16.28 -8.49 -19.30
CA GLU A 50 -16.30 -9.37 -20.46
C GLU A 50 -15.46 -10.63 -20.24
N PHE A 51 -14.35 -10.52 -19.50
CA PHE A 51 -13.55 -11.68 -19.14
C PHE A 51 -14.32 -12.59 -18.18
N GLU A 52 -15.04 -12.02 -17.23
CA GLU A 52 -15.89 -12.80 -16.32
C GLU A 52 -16.95 -13.59 -17.10
N VAL A 53 -17.68 -12.94 -18.01
CA VAL A 53 -18.67 -13.60 -18.86
C VAL A 53 -18.03 -14.70 -19.70
N TYR A 54 -16.89 -14.40 -20.33
CA TYR A 54 -16.14 -15.38 -21.12
C TYR A 54 -15.71 -16.59 -20.27
N PHE A 55 -15.07 -16.35 -19.14
CA PHE A 55 -14.51 -17.40 -18.28
C PHE A 55 -15.61 -18.30 -17.71
N ARG A 56 -16.73 -17.72 -17.26
CA ARG A 56 -17.89 -18.47 -16.76
C ARG A 56 -18.58 -19.30 -17.84
N SER A 57 -18.45 -18.92 -19.11
CA SER A 57 -19.02 -19.68 -20.24
C SER A 57 -18.19 -20.91 -20.63
N LEU A 58 -16.97 -21.04 -20.13
CA LEU A 58 -16.08 -22.15 -20.46
C LEU A 58 -16.60 -23.47 -19.87
N LYS A 59 -16.45 -24.53 -20.65
CA LYS A 59 -16.80 -25.90 -20.25
C LYS A 59 -15.62 -26.84 -20.42
N ILE A 60 -15.50 -27.80 -19.51
CA ILE A 60 -14.41 -28.79 -19.47
C ILE A 60 -14.40 -29.68 -20.74
N GLU A 61 -15.55 -29.89 -21.36
CA GLU A 61 -15.72 -30.68 -22.58
C GLU A 61 -15.25 -29.92 -23.83
N THR A 62 -15.42 -28.60 -23.87
CA THR A 62 -15.22 -27.81 -25.09
C THR A 62 -13.87 -27.08 -25.11
N ASN A 63 -13.33 -26.72 -23.95
CA ASN A 63 -12.09 -25.96 -23.86
C ASN A 63 -10.84 -26.84 -23.98
N LYS A 64 -10.60 -27.41 -25.17
CA LYS A 64 -9.44 -28.28 -25.44
C LYS A 64 -8.17 -27.54 -25.81
N ARG A 65 -8.23 -26.21 -26.01
CA ARG A 65 -7.06 -25.38 -26.33
C ARG A 65 -6.10 -25.19 -25.15
N ASN A 66 -6.60 -25.29 -23.92
CA ASN A 66 -5.81 -25.11 -22.71
C ASN A 66 -5.55 -26.51 -22.11
N PRO A 67 -4.31 -27.01 -22.15
CA PRO A 67 -3.98 -28.37 -21.70
C PRO A 67 -4.16 -28.56 -20.19
N TRP A 68 -4.17 -27.48 -19.40
CA TRP A 68 -4.33 -27.53 -17.94
C TRP A 68 -5.77 -27.31 -17.47
N PHE A 69 -6.71 -27.09 -18.40
CA PHE A 69 -8.07 -26.69 -18.01
C PHE A 69 -8.82 -27.79 -17.26
N THR A 70 -8.62 -29.05 -17.65
CA THR A 70 -9.20 -30.21 -16.95
C THR A 70 -8.68 -30.32 -15.52
N GLU A 71 -7.35 -30.25 -15.32
CA GLU A 71 -6.73 -30.30 -14.00
C GLU A 71 -7.19 -29.14 -13.10
N TYR A 72 -7.22 -27.92 -13.65
CA TYR A 72 -7.75 -26.74 -12.97
C TYR A 72 -9.20 -26.96 -12.49
N TRP A 73 -10.05 -27.50 -13.36
CA TRP A 73 -11.47 -27.72 -13.06
C TRP A 73 -11.64 -28.76 -11.95
N GLU A 74 -10.94 -29.89 -12.06
CA GLU A 74 -10.94 -30.96 -11.06
C GLU A 74 -10.50 -30.45 -9.68
N GLN A 75 -9.42 -29.67 -9.62
CA GLN A 75 -8.94 -29.03 -8.40
C GLN A 75 -9.96 -28.03 -7.84
N SER A 76 -10.47 -27.13 -8.68
CA SER A 76 -11.34 -26.02 -8.26
C SER A 76 -12.68 -26.51 -7.69
N PHE A 77 -13.21 -27.60 -8.25
CA PHE A 77 -14.52 -28.13 -7.89
C PHE A 77 -14.46 -29.43 -7.08
N SER A 78 -13.25 -29.90 -6.73
CA SER A 78 -13.03 -31.14 -5.98
C SER A 78 -13.76 -32.35 -6.60
N CYS A 79 -13.68 -32.46 -7.93
CA CYS A 79 -14.32 -33.49 -8.72
C CYS A 79 -13.33 -34.16 -9.68
N LYS A 80 -13.68 -35.32 -10.23
CA LYS A 80 -12.91 -36.01 -11.28
C LYS A 80 -13.70 -36.06 -12.58
N PHE A 81 -13.09 -35.63 -13.68
CA PHE A 81 -13.72 -35.73 -14.99
C PHE A 81 -13.60 -37.18 -15.54
N PRO A 82 -14.59 -37.70 -16.29
CA PRO A 82 -14.52 -39.06 -16.80
C PRO A 82 -13.27 -39.30 -17.66
N GLU A 83 -12.70 -40.50 -17.53
CA GLU A 83 -11.56 -40.97 -18.33
C GLU A 83 -10.25 -40.16 -18.17
N THR A 84 -10.16 -39.30 -17.14
CA THR A 84 -8.90 -38.61 -16.80
C THR A 84 -7.99 -39.49 -15.93
N MET A 85 -6.68 -39.27 -16.07
CA MET A 85 -5.67 -39.88 -15.21
C MET A 85 -5.77 -39.35 -13.78
N LEU A 86 -5.34 -40.16 -12.81
CA LEU A 86 -5.22 -39.68 -11.43
C LEU A 86 -4.09 -38.65 -11.32
N THR A 87 -4.39 -37.52 -10.71
CA THR A 87 -3.47 -36.41 -10.46
C THR A 87 -3.58 -35.97 -8.99
N PRO A 88 -2.62 -35.21 -8.45
CA PRO A 88 -2.76 -34.60 -7.13
C PRO A 88 -4.03 -33.75 -6.97
N ALA A 89 -4.55 -33.19 -8.08
CA ALA A 89 -5.77 -32.39 -8.10
C ALA A 89 -7.05 -33.22 -7.90
N ASN A 90 -7.07 -34.50 -8.31
CA ASN A 90 -8.29 -35.33 -8.33
C ASN A 90 -8.21 -36.61 -7.47
N ILE A 91 -7.06 -36.91 -6.86
CA ILE A 91 -6.85 -38.17 -6.11
C ILE A 91 -7.81 -38.33 -4.92
N PHE A 92 -8.26 -37.22 -4.32
CA PHE A 92 -9.22 -37.21 -3.22
C PHE A 92 -10.65 -36.87 -3.68
N ALA A 93 -10.88 -36.72 -4.99
CA ALA A 93 -12.19 -36.39 -5.52
C ALA A 93 -13.14 -37.58 -5.40
N THR A 94 -14.27 -37.36 -4.72
CA THR A 94 -15.32 -38.37 -4.53
C THR A 94 -16.48 -38.22 -5.52
N LYS A 95 -16.54 -37.09 -6.24
CA LYS A 95 -17.60 -36.73 -7.17
C LYS A 95 -17.09 -36.74 -8.61
N VAL A 96 -17.98 -37.07 -9.54
CA VAL A 96 -17.72 -36.94 -10.97
C VAL A 96 -18.08 -35.52 -11.39
N CYS A 97 -17.23 -34.87 -12.19
CA CYS A 97 -17.53 -33.54 -12.73
C CYS A 97 -18.66 -33.64 -13.77
N ASP A 98 -19.63 -32.72 -13.72
CA ASP A 98 -20.78 -32.65 -14.64
C ASP A 98 -20.67 -31.54 -15.70
N GLY A 99 -19.63 -30.70 -15.60
CA GLY A 99 -19.31 -29.63 -16.55
C GLY A 99 -20.09 -28.32 -16.34
N ASN A 100 -21.00 -28.27 -15.35
CA ASN A 100 -21.82 -27.09 -15.04
C ASN A 100 -21.41 -26.40 -13.73
N GLU A 101 -20.34 -26.86 -13.08
CA GLU A 101 -19.90 -26.36 -11.78
C GLU A 101 -19.59 -24.86 -11.81
N MET A 102 -18.91 -24.37 -12.85
CA MET A 102 -18.61 -22.94 -13.01
C MET A 102 -19.86 -22.06 -13.12
N SER A 103 -20.90 -22.57 -13.80
CA SER A 103 -22.16 -21.84 -13.99
C SER A 103 -23.04 -21.83 -12.72
N THR A 104 -22.87 -22.84 -11.87
CA THR A 104 -23.65 -23.02 -10.63
C THR A 104 -22.91 -22.53 -9.39
N ALA A 105 -21.60 -22.25 -9.50
CA ALA A 105 -20.77 -21.72 -8.44
C ALA A 105 -21.24 -20.31 -8.03
N LYS A 106 -21.90 -20.25 -6.87
CA LYS A 106 -22.37 -18.99 -6.27
C LYS A 106 -21.24 -18.08 -5.80
N GLU A 107 -20.09 -18.66 -5.43
CA GLU A 107 -18.95 -17.96 -4.82
C GLU A 107 -17.65 -18.18 -5.62
N PHE A 108 -17.72 -18.10 -6.96
CA PHE A 108 -16.51 -18.11 -7.78
C PHE A 108 -15.93 -16.71 -7.89
N GLU A 109 -14.80 -16.48 -7.22
CA GLU A 109 -14.02 -15.25 -7.30
C GLU A 109 -13.03 -15.33 -8.48
N ILE A 110 -13.06 -14.32 -9.34
CA ILE A 110 -12.09 -14.17 -10.43
C ILE A 110 -10.86 -13.47 -9.88
N GLU A 111 -9.69 -13.89 -10.37
CA GLU A 111 -8.42 -13.21 -10.08
C GLU A 111 -8.53 -11.71 -10.42
N GLU A 112 -8.29 -10.85 -9.43
CA GLU A 112 -8.45 -9.40 -9.55
C GLU A 112 -7.47 -8.80 -10.58
N GLU A 113 -6.37 -9.49 -10.87
CA GLU A 113 -5.26 -9.03 -11.70
C GLU A 113 -5.46 -9.22 -13.22
N VAL A 114 -6.64 -9.72 -13.62
CA VAL A 114 -7.02 -9.93 -15.02
C VAL A 114 -6.83 -8.65 -15.85
N GLN A 115 -7.11 -7.48 -15.28
CA GLN A 115 -6.89 -6.21 -15.97
C GLN A 115 -5.44 -6.07 -16.47
N TYR A 116 -4.44 -6.31 -15.61
CA TYR A 116 -3.04 -6.13 -15.99
C TYR A 116 -2.59 -7.11 -17.07
N ALA A 117 -3.06 -8.34 -17.01
CA ALA A 117 -2.80 -9.32 -18.06
C ALA A 117 -3.43 -8.90 -19.40
N SER A 118 -4.68 -8.43 -19.35
CA SER A 118 -5.42 -7.95 -20.52
C SER A 118 -4.76 -6.71 -21.14
N ASP A 119 -4.45 -5.69 -20.34
CA ASP A 119 -3.76 -4.47 -20.76
C ASP A 119 -2.37 -4.77 -21.34
N SER A 120 -1.67 -5.77 -20.81
CA SER A 120 -0.37 -6.20 -21.35
C SER A 120 -0.49 -6.72 -22.78
N VAL A 121 -1.47 -7.60 -23.05
CA VAL A 121 -1.73 -8.11 -24.41
C VAL A 121 -2.19 -6.98 -25.32
N TRP A 122 -3.06 -6.10 -24.82
CA TRP A 122 -3.59 -4.97 -25.57
C TRP A 122 -2.51 -3.94 -25.94
N ALA A 123 -1.51 -3.75 -25.09
CA ALA A 123 -0.36 -2.90 -25.39
C ALA A 123 0.46 -3.40 -26.59
N TYR A 124 0.65 -4.72 -26.71
CA TYR A 124 1.25 -5.32 -27.90
C TYR A 124 0.36 -5.15 -29.13
N ALA A 125 -0.94 -5.38 -29.00
CA ALA A 125 -1.88 -5.22 -30.11
C ALA A 125 -1.86 -3.79 -30.68
N TYR A 126 -1.93 -2.77 -29.81
CA TYR A 126 -1.85 -1.37 -30.22
C TYR A 126 -0.49 -1.00 -30.83
N ALA A 127 0.60 -1.52 -30.27
CA ALA A 127 1.94 -1.27 -30.82
C ALA A 127 2.11 -1.90 -32.21
N ILE A 128 1.65 -3.14 -32.40
CA ILE A 128 1.70 -3.84 -33.69
C ILE A 128 0.80 -3.14 -34.70
N LYS A 129 -0.40 -2.69 -34.29
CA LYS A 129 -1.31 -1.92 -35.14
C LYS A 129 -0.66 -0.62 -35.61
N ALA A 130 -0.11 0.18 -34.69
CA ALA A 130 0.56 1.44 -35.05
C ALA A 130 1.78 1.21 -35.96
N MET A 131 2.58 0.19 -35.67
CA MET A 131 3.70 -0.22 -36.53
C MET A 131 3.24 -0.64 -37.92
N HIS A 132 2.12 -1.36 -38.02
CA HIS A 132 1.54 -1.81 -39.28
C HIS A 132 0.94 -0.66 -40.10
N GLU A 133 0.26 0.28 -39.45
CA GLU A 133 -0.24 1.50 -40.09
C GLU A 133 0.91 2.32 -40.68
N ASP A 134 1.99 2.52 -39.93
CA ASP A 134 3.17 3.28 -40.37
C ASP A 134 3.96 2.59 -41.50
N LEU A 135 4.18 1.27 -41.40
CA LEU A 135 5.08 0.54 -42.30
C LEU A 135 4.38 -0.13 -43.49
N CYS A 136 3.10 -0.47 -43.34
CA CYS A 136 2.31 -1.19 -44.33
C CYS A 136 1.12 -0.39 -44.86
N ALA A 137 0.95 0.87 -44.45
CA ALA A 137 -0.17 1.74 -44.84
C ALA A 137 -1.56 1.11 -44.58
N GLY A 138 -1.66 0.24 -43.55
CA GLY A 138 -2.91 -0.42 -43.19
C GLY A 138 -3.40 -1.49 -44.18
N VAL A 139 -2.59 -1.90 -45.17
CA VAL A 139 -2.96 -2.96 -46.12
C VAL A 139 -3.16 -4.29 -45.37
N PRO A 140 -4.26 -5.04 -45.61
CA PRO A 140 -4.51 -6.30 -44.92
C PRO A 140 -3.35 -7.29 -45.00
N GLY A 141 -3.01 -7.89 -43.85
CA GLY A 141 -1.92 -8.84 -43.71
C GLY A 141 -0.56 -8.19 -43.40
N VAL A 142 0.47 -9.02 -43.22
CA VAL A 142 1.83 -8.55 -42.89
C VAL A 142 2.60 -8.26 -44.17
N CYS A 143 2.94 -6.98 -44.40
CA CYS A 143 3.70 -6.57 -45.58
C CYS A 143 5.18 -6.99 -45.50
N SER A 144 5.89 -6.87 -46.63
CA SER A 144 7.32 -7.25 -46.73
C SER A 144 8.22 -6.46 -45.79
N VAL A 145 7.89 -5.19 -45.49
CA VAL A 145 8.68 -4.33 -44.60
C VAL A 145 8.69 -4.86 -43.15
N MET A 146 7.62 -5.53 -42.73
CA MET A 146 7.53 -6.17 -41.41
C MET A 146 8.09 -7.61 -41.40
N LYS A 147 8.74 -8.05 -42.49
CA LYS A 147 9.34 -9.38 -42.64
C LYS A 147 10.84 -9.26 -42.92
N PRO A 148 11.74 -9.73 -42.02
CA PRO A 148 11.45 -10.34 -40.72
C PRO A 148 11.01 -9.29 -39.67
N PHE A 149 10.34 -9.76 -38.62
CA PHE A 149 9.88 -8.91 -37.54
C PHE A 149 11.05 -8.33 -36.74
N ASN A 150 11.05 -7.01 -36.50
CA ASN A 150 12.12 -6.33 -35.76
C ASN A 150 11.63 -5.89 -34.36
N GLY A 151 12.13 -6.55 -33.32
CA GLY A 151 11.75 -6.28 -31.93
C GLY A 151 12.15 -4.89 -31.42
N THR A 152 13.29 -4.33 -31.88
CA THR A 152 13.72 -2.97 -31.52
C THR A 152 12.77 -1.92 -32.11
N THR A 153 12.29 -2.16 -33.32
CA THR A 153 11.28 -1.31 -33.96
C THR A 153 9.97 -1.39 -33.18
N LEU A 154 9.48 -2.59 -32.88
CA LEU A 154 8.28 -2.78 -32.05
C LEU A 154 8.39 -2.09 -30.68
N LEU A 155 9.56 -2.16 -30.02
CA LEU A 155 9.77 -1.53 -28.72
C LEU A 155 9.53 -0.01 -28.77
N ASN A 156 9.88 0.65 -29.87
CA ASN A 156 9.63 2.08 -30.05
C ASN A 156 8.13 2.40 -30.15
N TYR A 157 7.34 1.49 -30.72
CA TYR A 157 5.88 1.58 -30.75
C TYR A 157 5.26 1.26 -29.39
N LEU A 158 5.72 0.19 -28.72
CA LEU A 158 5.27 -0.20 -27.38
C LEU A 158 5.41 0.94 -26.37
N LYS A 159 6.55 1.63 -26.35
CA LYS A 159 6.78 2.79 -25.46
C LYS A 159 5.78 3.93 -25.65
N LYS A 160 5.14 4.00 -26.82
CA LYS A 160 4.14 5.02 -27.18
C LYS A 160 2.69 4.52 -27.05
N SER A 161 2.47 3.24 -26.71
CA SER A 161 1.13 2.67 -26.58
C SER A 161 0.30 3.45 -25.58
N SER A 162 -0.90 3.86 -26.02
CA SER A 162 -1.92 4.49 -25.20
C SER A 162 -3.29 4.10 -25.72
N PHE A 163 -4.15 3.63 -24.83
CA PHE A 163 -5.47 3.09 -25.18
C PHE A 163 -6.39 3.08 -23.96
N ASN A 164 -7.68 2.87 -24.20
CA ASN A 164 -8.63 2.50 -23.15
C ASN A 164 -8.68 0.97 -23.08
N GLY A 165 -8.38 0.42 -21.90
CA GLY A 165 -8.38 -1.02 -21.63
C GLY A 165 -9.81 -1.56 -21.52
N PHE A 166 -9.92 -2.88 -21.42
CA PHE A 166 -11.23 -3.55 -21.27
C PHE A 166 -11.91 -3.24 -19.93
N SER A 167 -11.14 -2.81 -18.92
CA SER A 167 -11.69 -2.30 -17.66
C SER A 167 -12.27 -0.88 -17.77
N GLY A 168 -12.14 -0.22 -18.92
CA GLY A 168 -12.49 1.19 -19.13
C GLY A 168 -11.39 2.18 -18.73
N GLU A 169 -10.33 1.71 -18.06
CA GLU A 169 -9.22 2.57 -17.64
C GLU A 169 -8.31 2.96 -18.80
N ASN A 170 -7.79 4.19 -18.75
CA ASN A 170 -6.79 4.64 -19.72
C ASN A 170 -5.40 4.12 -19.36
N PHE A 171 -4.83 3.31 -20.24
CA PHE A 171 -3.47 2.81 -20.15
C PHE A 171 -2.51 3.70 -20.94
N LYS A 172 -1.34 3.95 -20.35
CA LYS A 172 -0.19 4.56 -21.01
C LYS A 172 1.10 4.26 -20.24
N PHE A 173 2.18 3.98 -20.95
CA PHE A 173 3.51 3.91 -20.33
C PHE A 173 4.03 5.30 -19.94
N ASN A 174 4.74 5.38 -18.81
CA ASN A 174 5.49 6.57 -18.43
C ASN A 174 6.85 6.63 -19.17
N THR A 175 7.62 7.71 -18.91
CA THR A 175 8.93 7.94 -19.55
C THR A 175 9.94 6.83 -19.30
N ASN A 176 9.79 6.08 -18.20
CA ASN A 176 10.67 4.97 -17.82
C ASN A 176 10.17 3.62 -18.35
N GLY A 177 9.03 3.58 -19.06
CA GLY A 177 8.44 2.36 -19.59
C GLY A 177 7.59 1.58 -18.58
N TYR A 178 7.21 2.18 -17.44
CA TYR A 178 6.29 1.54 -16.50
C TYR A 178 4.84 1.86 -16.85
N GLY A 179 3.96 0.89 -16.67
CA GLY A 179 2.52 1.10 -16.70
C GLY A 179 2.04 1.98 -15.53
N PRO A 180 0.73 2.28 -15.47
CA PRO A 180 0.15 3.04 -14.37
C PRO A 180 0.43 2.40 -13.00
N ALA A 181 1.11 3.12 -12.10
CA ALA A 181 1.33 2.70 -10.72
C ALA A 181 0.21 3.25 -9.83
N GLN A 182 -0.80 2.41 -9.56
CA GLN A 182 -1.96 2.77 -8.77
C GLN A 182 -2.15 1.76 -7.63
N PHE A 183 -2.42 2.25 -6.42
CA PHE A 183 -2.54 1.40 -5.24
C PHE A 183 -3.75 1.80 -4.40
N GLU A 184 -4.28 0.84 -3.67
CA GLU A 184 -5.22 1.01 -2.56
C GLU A 184 -4.50 0.73 -1.25
N ILE A 185 -4.87 1.48 -0.22
CA ILE A 185 -4.48 1.24 1.16
C ILE A 185 -5.68 0.59 1.82
N LEU A 186 -5.46 -0.57 2.42
CA LEU A 186 -6.47 -1.32 3.12
C LEU A 186 -6.04 -1.53 4.58
N GLN A 187 -7.00 -1.54 5.50
CA GLN A 187 -6.78 -1.89 6.90
C GLN A 187 -7.61 -3.13 7.25
N ALA A 188 -7.00 -4.10 7.94
CA ALA A 188 -7.74 -5.20 8.51
C ALA A 188 -8.55 -4.71 9.72
N LYS A 189 -9.88 -4.87 9.68
CA LYS A 189 -10.76 -4.55 10.81
C LYS A 189 -11.65 -5.72 11.16
N GLN A 190 -11.94 -5.84 12.45
CA GLN A 190 -12.90 -6.83 12.94
C GLN A 190 -14.30 -6.39 12.50
N ASP A 191 -15.02 -7.28 11.83
CA ASP A 191 -16.42 -7.05 11.45
C ASP A 191 -17.36 -7.66 12.48
N THR A 192 -17.13 -8.93 12.82
CA THR A 192 -17.81 -9.64 13.92
C THR A 192 -16.75 -10.30 14.82
N PRO A 193 -17.07 -10.69 16.07
CA PRO A 193 -16.14 -11.43 16.92
C PRO A 193 -15.51 -12.61 16.16
N GLY A 194 -14.17 -12.65 16.11
CA GLY A 194 -13.39 -13.66 15.38
C GLY A 194 -13.37 -13.56 13.85
N LYS A 195 -14.05 -12.60 13.21
CA LYS A 195 -14.01 -12.40 11.74
C LYS A 195 -13.49 -11.02 11.36
N TYR A 196 -12.56 -11.00 10.43
CA TYR A 196 -11.93 -9.79 9.93
C TYR A 196 -12.27 -9.54 8.47
N LYS A 197 -12.19 -8.29 8.03
CA LYS A 197 -12.30 -7.89 6.62
C LYS A 197 -11.34 -6.75 6.30
N TRP A 198 -10.97 -6.65 5.02
CA TRP A 198 -10.26 -5.49 4.51
C TRP A 198 -11.24 -4.31 4.41
N LEU A 199 -10.93 -3.23 5.11
CA LEU A 199 -11.60 -1.95 4.94
C LEU A 199 -10.74 -1.07 4.03
N TYR A 200 -11.35 -0.53 2.98
CA TYR A 200 -10.72 0.50 2.15
C TYR A 200 -10.45 1.75 2.98
N VAL A 201 -9.22 2.24 2.93
CA VAL A 201 -8.77 3.42 3.65
C VAL A 201 -8.59 4.59 2.69
N ASP A 202 -7.74 4.43 1.69
CA ASP A 202 -7.46 5.45 0.68
C ASP A 202 -6.85 4.81 -0.57
N ASN A 203 -6.57 5.61 -1.61
CA ASN A 203 -5.86 5.18 -2.79
C ASN A 203 -4.75 6.17 -3.19
N PHE A 204 -3.78 5.65 -3.91
CA PHE A 204 -2.76 6.40 -4.61
C PHE A 204 -3.04 6.35 -6.11
N LYS A 205 -3.82 7.32 -6.61
CA LYS A 205 -4.02 7.56 -8.05
C LYS A 205 -3.36 8.88 -8.45
N LYS A 206 -2.11 8.83 -8.94
CA LYS A 206 -1.36 9.95 -9.57
C LYS A 206 -1.06 11.20 -8.71
N LYS A 207 -1.51 11.29 -7.46
CA LYS A 207 -1.18 12.38 -6.51
C LYS A 207 -0.66 11.82 -5.19
N ALA A 208 0.21 12.57 -4.53
CA ALA A 208 0.69 12.26 -3.18
C ALA A 208 -0.49 11.98 -2.24
N LEU A 209 -0.33 10.98 -1.37
CA LEU A 209 -1.30 10.65 -0.33
C LEU A 209 -1.66 11.92 0.43
N LYS A 210 -2.95 12.28 0.42
CA LYS A 210 -3.46 13.28 1.36
C LYS A 210 -3.58 12.55 2.70
N SER A 211 -3.16 13.22 3.78
CA SER A 211 -3.16 12.68 5.14
C SER A 211 -4.33 11.72 5.36
N ILE A 212 -4.01 10.46 5.61
CA ILE A 212 -5.03 9.47 5.94
C ILE A 212 -5.62 9.88 7.29
N SER A 213 -6.95 9.91 7.43
CA SER A 213 -7.63 10.38 8.66
C SER A 213 -7.00 9.76 9.90
N THR A 214 -6.66 10.56 10.91
CA THR A 214 -6.09 10.09 12.18
C THR A 214 -7.07 9.32 13.06
N ASP A 215 -8.31 9.11 12.61
CA ASP A 215 -9.36 8.32 13.29
C ASP A 215 -9.08 6.80 13.28
N PHE A 216 -7.80 6.42 13.20
CA PHE A 216 -7.36 5.05 13.38
C PHE A 216 -7.17 4.79 14.87
N CYS A 217 -8.18 4.20 15.50
CA CYS A 217 -8.07 3.74 16.88
C CYS A 217 -7.12 2.54 16.94
N TYR A 218 -5.80 2.79 16.96
CA TYR A 218 -4.83 1.85 17.50
C TYR A 218 -4.87 2.00 19.02
N ARG A 219 -5.55 1.08 19.70
CA ARG A 219 -5.82 1.13 21.15
C ARG A 219 -6.68 2.33 21.58
N LYS A 220 -7.23 2.24 22.80
CA LYS A 220 -7.82 3.38 23.51
C LYS A 220 -6.72 4.45 23.71
N ASN A 221 -6.87 5.60 23.05
CA ASN A 221 -6.23 6.88 23.39
C ASN A 221 -4.71 7.06 23.20
N ASN A 222 -4.01 6.38 22.29
CA ASN A 222 -2.62 6.77 21.99
C ASN A 222 -2.29 6.69 20.50
N HIS A 223 -1.88 7.82 19.92
CA HIS A 223 -1.14 7.82 18.67
C HIS A 223 0.15 7.02 18.87
N LEU A 224 0.45 6.12 17.94
CA LEU A 224 1.71 5.39 17.92
C LEU A 224 2.86 6.35 17.65
N HIS A 225 3.75 6.52 18.63
CA HIS A 225 5.02 7.23 18.44
C HIS A 225 6.12 6.23 18.06
N ASN A 226 6.21 5.89 16.78
CA ASN A 226 7.29 5.06 16.24
C ASN A 226 8.55 5.90 15.97
N VAL A 227 9.12 6.49 17.02
CA VAL A 227 10.36 7.29 16.97
C VAL A 227 11.43 6.65 17.83
N CYS A 228 12.69 6.76 17.41
CA CYS A 228 13.80 6.19 18.18
C CYS A 228 13.98 6.90 19.53
N ASN A 229 13.83 8.23 19.55
CA ASN A 229 13.77 9.03 20.76
C ASN A 229 12.72 10.13 20.59
N VAL A 230 12.09 10.53 21.69
CA VAL A 230 11.14 11.65 21.69
C VAL A 230 11.87 12.98 21.38
N PRO A 231 11.17 13.98 20.82
CA PRO A 231 11.74 15.31 20.64
C PRO A 231 12.34 15.86 21.94
N CYS A 232 13.49 16.52 21.85
CA CYS A 232 14.14 17.12 23.01
C CYS A 232 13.32 18.28 23.57
N LYS A 233 13.38 18.45 24.89
CA LYS A 233 12.71 19.57 25.56
C LYS A 233 13.43 20.87 25.26
N GLU A 234 12.76 21.98 25.54
CA GLU A 234 13.39 23.30 25.51
C GLU A 234 14.65 23.29 26.39
N GLY A 235 15.74 23.87 25.88
CA GLY A 235 17.05 23.87 26.53
C GLY A 235 17.91 22.64 26.36
N GLN A 236 17.47 21.68 25.54
CA GLN A 236 18.23 20.48 25.22
C GLN A 236 18.61 20.44 23.74
N MET A 237 19.84 20.03 23.46
CA MET A 237 20.32 19.72 22.09
C MET A 237 20.35 18.20 21.85
N LYS A 238 20.23 17.80 20.59
CA LYS A 238 20.35 16.42 20.10
C LYS A 238 21.83 16.07 19.93
N LYS A 239 22.23 14.94 20.52
CA LYS A 239 23.51 14.28 20.23
C LYS A 239 23.27 12.93 19.57
N TYR A 240 23.76 12.76 18.35
CA TYR A 240 23.61 11.52 17.59
C TYR A 240 24.71 10.51 17.93
N ASP A 241 24.34 9.24 18.02
CA ASP A 241 25.26 8.11 18.25
C ASP A 241 25.24 7.15 17.04
N GLY A 242 25.74 7.63 15.90
CA GLY A 242 25.89 6.86 14.67
C GLY A 242 24.63 6.69 13.80
N ILE A 243 23.43 6.61 14.40
CA ILE A 243 22.16 6.48 13.66
C ILE A 243 21.47 7.84 13.52
N LYS A 244 21.23 8.28 12.28
CA LYS A 244 20.69 9.63 11.98
C LYS A 244 19.32 9.96 12.58
N CYS A 245 18.50 8.98 12.92
CA CYS A 245 17.18 9.19 13.54
C CYS A 245 17.17 8.95 15.06
N CYS A 246 18.30 8.57 15.66
CA CYS A 246 18.42 8.29 17.08
C CYS A 246 19.36 9.31 17.72
N TRP A 247 18.84 10.10 18.65
CA TRP A 247 19.60 11.09 19.40
C TRP A 247 19.39 10.94 20.90
N GLN A 248 20.37 11.36 21.67
CA GLN A 248 20.22 11.64 23.10
C GLN A 248 20.01 13.13 23.29
N CYS A 249 19.08 13.50 24.18
CA CYS A 249 18.89 14.89 24.56
C CYS A 249 19.90 15.25 25.66
N MET A 250 20.70 16.29 25.41
CA MET A 250 21.67 16.81 26.36
C MET A 250 21.30 18.25 26.73
N ASP A 251 21.27 18.53 28.03
CA ASP A 251 21.05 19.89 28.51
C ASP A 251 22.18 20.82 28.07
N CYS A 252 21.83 22.01 27.61
CA CYS A 252 22.79 23.09 27.47
C CYS A 252 23.37 23.47 28.84
N LYS A 253 24.64 23.89 28.89
CA LYS A 253 25.25 24.33 30.15
C LYS A 253 24.62 25.64 30.61
N LYS A 254 24.83 25.98 31.89
CA LYS A 254 24.42 27.27 32.45
C LYS A 254 24.97 28.42 31.58
N LEU A 255 24.13 29.41 31.25
CA LEU A 255 24.40 30.53 30.33
C LEU A 255 24.56 30.14 28.84
N GLN A 256 24.13 28.94 28.44
CA GLN A 256 24.00 28.58 27.04
C GLN A 256 22.53 28.46 26.64
N ILE A 257 22.23 28.79 25.39
CA ILE A 257 20.92 28.63 24.75
C ILE A 257 21.03 27.67 23.58
N VAL A 258 19.94 27.00 23.23
CA VAL A 258 19.87 26.14 22.05
C VAL A 258 19.90 27.02 20.80
N GLU A 259 20.98 26.98 20.04
CA GLU A 259 21.08 27.72 18.77
C GLU A 259 20.39 26.96 17.64
N ASN A 260 20.62 25.64 17.60
CA ASN A 260 20.00 24.74 16.65
C ASN A 260 19.81 23.36 17.30
N GLU A 261 19.19 22.43 16.58
CA GLU A 261 18.85 21.11 17.12
C GLU A 261 20.04 20.31 17.67
N THR A 262 21.29 20.66 17.35
CA THR A 262 22.50 19.91 17.74
C THR A 262 23.54 20.75 18.50
N THR A 263 23.29 22.03 18.72
CA THR A 263 24.30 22.95 19.24
C THR A 263 23.73 23.92 20.26
N CYS A 264 24.43 24.03 21.38
CA CYS A 264 24.21 25.09 22.36
C CYS A 264 25.31 26.14 22.20
N ASN A 265 24.93 27.41 22.15
CA ASN A 265 25.87 28.53 22.16
C ASN A 265 25.73 29.36 23.43
N ALA A 266 26.79 30.09 23.77
CA ALA A 266 26.74 31.06 24.86
C ALA A 266 25.62 32.07 24.58
N ALA A 267 24.82 32.37 25.59
CA ALA A 267 23.97 33.54 25.57
C ALA A 267 24.89 34.76 25.42
N ILE A 268 24.71 35.54 24.34
CA ILE A 268 25.52 36.73 24.11
C ILE A 268 25.25 37.70 25.27
N PRO A 269 26.27 38.15 26.02
CA PRO A 269 26.09 39.26 26.94
C PRO A 269 25.79 40.49 26.08
N TYR A 270 24.63 41.09 26.27
CA TYR A 270 24.39 42.43 25.74
C TYR A 270 25.38 43.36 26.47
N ASN A 271 26.40 43.84 25.75
CA ASN A 271 27.46 44.80 26.14
C ASN A 271 27.55 45.16 27.64
N ASP A 272 28.72 44.87 28.23
CA ASP A 272 29.17 45.11 29.61
C ASP A 272 29.16 46.58 30.13
N ASP A 273 28.33 47.48 29.60
CA ASP A 273 28.27 48.87 30.04
C ASP A 273 27.03 49.24 30.88
N VAL A 274 26.14 48.30 31.24
CA VAL A 274 25.01 48.61 32.14
C VAL A 274 24.78 47.50 33.16
N TYR A 275 25.16 47.81 34.40
CA TYR A 275 24.74 47.25 35.69
C TYR A 275 24.34 45.76 35.76
N SER A 276 25.14 45.04 36.56
CA SER A 276 24.88 43.74 37.17
C SER A 276 23.42 43.50 37.57
N ASN A 277 22.64 42.89 36.69
CA ASN A 277 21.39 42.24 37.03
C ASN A 277 21.50 40.76 36.68
N TRP A 278 21.00 39.91 37.58
CA TRP A 278 21.10 38.48 37.49
C TRP A 278 20.33 38.02 36.24
N PHE A 279 20.95 37.23 35.36
CA PHE A 279 20.27 36.69 34.19
C PHE A 279 19.51 35.42 34.58
N HIS A 280 18.21 35.39 34.31
CA HIS A 280 17.44 34.14 34.23
C HIS A 280 17.42 33.72 32.76
N THR A 281 17.97 32.54 32.47
CA THR A 281 17.93 31.94 31.14
C THR A 281 16.85 30.86 31.16
N ASP A 282 15.75 31.07 30.44
CA ASP A 282 14.72 30.03 30.22
C ASP A 282 15.10 29.14 29.02
N TYR A 283 16.42 28.96 28.82
CA TYR A 283 17.09 28.16 27.78
C TYR A 283 16.77 28.47 26.30
N ASN A 284 15.76 29.31 26.02
CA ASN A 284 15.38 29.79 24.69
C ASN A 284 15.67 31.28 24.48
N THR A 285 15.76 32.07 25.55
CA THR A 285 15.94 33.53 25.51
C THR A 285 16.62 34.05 26.78
N SER A 286 17.37 35.15 26.67
CA SER A 286 17.95 35.88 27.80
C SER A 286 17.10 37.11 28.10
N TYR A 287 16.64 37.29 29.33
CA TYR A 287 15.95 38.50 29.77
C TYR A 287 16.60 39.10 31.01
N ASP A 288 16.49 40.42 31.12
CA ASP A 288 16.91 41.21 32.28
C ASP A 288 15.82 41.12 33.37
N ILE A 289 16.20 40.84 34.63
CA ILE A 289 15.25 40.68 35.76
C ILE A 289 14.60 42.02 36.18
N GLY A 290 14.94 43.12 35.51
CA GLY A 290 14.42 44.47 35.80
C GLY A 290 13.02 44.83 35.30
N MET A 291 12.36 44.02 34.44
CA MET A 291 11.01 44.34 33.96
C MET A 291 10.12 43.11 33.86
N VAL A 292 9.18 42.97 34.79
CA VAL A 292 8.03 42.08 34.67
C VAL A 292 6.83 42.89 34.16
N PRO A 293 6.43 42.79 32.88
CA PRO A 293 5.06 43.06 32.51
C PRO A 293 4.25 41.78 32.78
N ARG A 294 3.28 41.86 33.69
CA ARG A 294 2.20 40.88 33.77
C ARG A 294 1.45 40.90 32.43
N TYR A 295 1.65 39.91 31.58
CA TYR A 295 0.70 39.58 30.52
C TYR A 295 0.18 38.17 30.71
N SER A 296 -1.12 38.13 30.99
CA SER A 296 -1.99 36.98 31.00
C SER A 296 -2.25 36.46 29.58
N GLY A 297 -2.17 35.13 29.43
CA GLY A 297 -3.02 34.39 28.50
C GLY A 297 -2.43 34.01 27.15
N PHE A 298 -1.72 32.88 27.10
CA PHE A 298 -1.76 32.01 25.92
C PHE A 298 -2.60 30.78 26.26
N LYS A 299 -3.85 30.76 25.76
CA LYS A 299 -4.64 29.53 25.67
C LYS A 299 -4.02 28.69 24.56
N GLY A 300 -3.42 27.57 24.92
CA GLY A 300 -3.12 26.51 23.97
C GLY A 300 -4.41 26.10 23.26
N ILE A 301 -4.35 26.03 21.93
CA ILE A 301 -5.40 25.39 21.13
C ILE A 301 -5.26 23.89 21.42
N GLU A 302 -6.06 23.38 22.36
CA GLU A 302 -6.31 21.95 22.44
C GLU A 302 -7.01 21.54 21.14
N SER A 303 -6.34 20.73 20.33
CA SER A 303 -7.03 19.96 19.30
C SER A 303 -8.00 19.03 20.03
N LYS A 304 -9.30 19.31 19.94
CA LYS A 304 -10.34 18.38 20.38
C LYS A 304 -10.25 17.14 19.49
N SER A 305 -9.53 16.12 19.94
CA SER A 305 -9.69 14.77 19.43
C SER A 305 -11.05 14.25 19.91
N ALA A 306 -11.92 13.88 18.97
CA ALA A 306 -13.15 13.18 19.30
C ALA A 306 -12.80 11.84 19.99
N PRO A 307 -13.51 11.45 21.07
CA PRO A 307 -13.31 10.14 21.68
C PRO A 307 -13.72 9.04 20.69
N CYS A 308 -12.91 7.98 20.62
CA CYS A 308 -13.29 6.72 19.98
C CYS A 308 -14.41 6.08 20.83
N ASP A 309 -15.64 6.56 20.68
CA ASP A 309 -16.80 5.97 21.33
C ASP A 309 -17.08 4.60 20.69
N PHE A 310 -16.90 3.57 21.50
CA PHE A 310 -17.32 2.20 21.20
C PHE A 310 -18.84 2.20 21.11
N TRP A 311 -19.39 2.17 19.90
CA TRP A 311 -20.77 1.77 19.68
C TRP A 311 -20.88 0.29 20.07
N LYS A 312 -21.58 0.05 21.19
CA LYS A 312 -21.95 -1.27 21.71
C LYS A 312 -22.85 -2.02 20.75
#